data_AF-A0A1U7GET2-F1
#
_entry.id   AF-A0A1U7GET2-F1
#
_cell.length_a   1.000
_cell.length_b   1.000
_cell.length_c   1.000
_cell.angle_alpha   90.00
_cell.angle_beta   90.00
_cell.angle_gamma   90.00
#
_symmetry.space_group_name_H-M   'P 1'
#
loop_
_entity.id
_entity.type
_entity.pdbx_description
1 polymer ?
#
loop_
_entity_poly.entity_id
_entity_poly.type
_entity_poly.pdbx_seq_one_letter_code
_entity_poly.pdbx_strand_id
1 'polypeptide(L)'
;MSILAAFLGGLAVRAVRVAVEASPYILLGLAASGLLRATVGPARLRRSFGDGRWSGPVRAWAAGTMLPVCSLGVLPVVRELRRSGVRRGAVLTFALAAPMFNPVTLLSASSHMDLGLLGLLVATSAAVSIAAGVIAGGGGSADGPDEPPPAAGRPRGAAAAVHALREASGGVWIDLGAGLAAAAIVSATVSPAFLAEGTFADDPRAAARMAVVAAPAYVSPEVGVTALPEMVKFRQASGAMLALIVLGVGLSVGHLTWATRAYGPSAALRWAAAVAVATLVGAWGLDRIAAPVGVANPDNDHYDAMISPIAPEHASAAFRRMGEALARSGPGGLVAPAALAVAVILGAALRSGRLGPKSRFEDWTTPDDGRAASGLFDHRLPAWSARAVVGGAAFAALAAGACVAFPSPEEAFRDMTVIKADYYGEINLPDLAAPMHHLDLWERAAARLPIGSALRLHFPGAEARRLTSDLSAALRELRRLTASGDRESARSGFIAAQGIYDRCRRAYGVD
;
A
#
# COMPACT_ATOMS: atom_id res chain seq x y z
N MET A 1 -13.63 30.48 20.09
CA MET A 1 -13.87 29.04 19.80
C MET A 1 -13.10 28.25 20.85
N SER A 2 -13.72 27.32 21.59
CA SER A 2 -13.03 26.59 22.66
C SER A 2 -11.95 25.66 22.08
N ILE A 3 -10.83 25.50 22.79
CA ILE A 3 -9.73 24.58 22.42
C ILE A 3 -10.28 23.17 22.09
N LEU A 4 -11.30 22.73 22.83
CA LEU A 4 -12.00 21.47 22.59
C LEU A 4 -12.71 21.41 21.23
N ALA A 5 -13.46 22.45 20.85
CA ALA A 5 -14.17 22.47 19.56
C ALA A 5 -13.19 22.45 18.38
N ALA A 6 -12.06 23.11 18.56
CA ALA A 6 -11.04 23.25 17.56
C ALA A 6 -10.21 21.94 17.44
N PHE A 7 -9.95 21.25 18.55
CA PHE A 7 -9.39 19.88 18.60
C PHE A 7 -10.32 18.85 17.92
N LEU A 8 -11.61 18.87 18.25
CA LEU A 8 -12.62 18.01 17.61
C LEU A 8 -12.76 18.28 16.11
N GLY A 9 -12.62 19.54 15.70
CA GLY A 9 -12.59 19.94 14.29
C GLY A 9 -11.42 19.31 13.54
N GLY A 10 -10.21 19.35 14.10
CA GLY A 10 -9.02 18.70 13.53
C GLY A 10 -9.18 17.18 13.40
N LEU A 11 -9.74 16.54 14.44
CA LEU A 11 -10.06 15.11 14.44
C LEU A 11 -11.03 14.75 13.31
N ALA A 12 -12.08 15.55 13.14
CA ALA A 12 -13.10 15.33 12.11
C ALA A 12 -12.51 15.48 10.69
N VAL A 13 -11.68 16.50 10.43
CA VAL A 13 -11.01 16.66 9.12
C VAL A 13 -10.17 15.42 8.81
N ARG A 14 -9.37 14.97 9.78
CA ARG A 14 -8.49 13.79 9.59
C ARG A 14 -9.29 12.52 9.32
N ALA A 15 -10.34 12.27 10.10
CA ALA A 15 -11.21 11.12 9.89
C ALA A 15 -11.88 11.13 8.51
N VAL A 16 -12.37 12.29 8.05
CA VAL A 16 -12.98 12.44 6.71
C VAL A 16 -11.94 12.21 5.62
N ARG A 17 -10.74 12.78 5.74
CA ARG A 17 -9.65 12.60 4.76
C ARG A 17 -9.29 11.12 4.60
N VAL A 18 -9.05 10.42 5.71
CA VAL A 18 -8.72 8.99 5.70
C VAL A 18 -9.89 8.17 5.16
N ALA A 19 -11.14 8.51 5.50
CA ALA A 19 -12.30 7.80 4.97
C ALA A 19 -12.44 7.95 3.45
N VAL A 20 -12.22 9.15 2.91
CA VAL A 20 -12.24 9.40 1.46
C VAL A 20 -11.12 8.62 0.76
N GLU A 21 -9.90 8.66 1.31
CA GLU A 21 -8.75 7.93 0.77
C GLU A 21 -8.94 6.40 0.83
N ALA A 22 -9.53 5.88 1.91
CA ALA A 22 -9.78 4.45 2.08
C ALA A 22 -10.97 3.93 1.25
N SER A 23 -11.89 4.80 0.82
CA SER A 23 -13.11 4.44 0.09
C SER A 23 -12.91 3.52 -1.14
N PRO A 24 -11.98 3.82 -2.08
CA PRO A 24 -11.74 2.94 -3.23
C PRO A 24 -11.26 1.54 -2.81
N TYR A 25 -10.40 1.45 -1.81
CA TYR A 25 -9.89 0.17 -1.30
C TYR A 25 -10.96 -0.63 -0.56
N ILE A 26 -11.86 0.03 0.18
CA ILE A 26 -13.01 -0.61 0.83
C ILE A 26 -13.95 -1.19 -0.22
N LEU A 27 -14.28 -0.42 -1.27
CA LEU A 27 -15.08 -0.92 -2.39
C LEU A 27 -14.43 -2.12 -3.07
N LEU A 28 -13.12 -2.07 -3.32
CA LEU A 28 -12.38 -3.18 -3.89
C LEU A 28 -12.43 -4.42 -2.97
N GLY A 29 -12.28 -4.24 -1.66
CA GLY A 29 -12.41 -5.30 -0.67
C GLY A 29 -13.79 -5.95 -0.64
N LEU A 30 -14.85 -5.15 -0.70
CA LEU A 30 -16.24 -5.62 -0.76
C LEU A 30 -16.50 -6.40 -2.06
N ALA A 31 -16.03 -5.87 -3.19
CA ALA A 31 -16.12 -6.55 -4.49
C ALA A 31 -15.35 -7.87 -4.48
N ALA A 32 -14.13 -7.88 -3.94
CA ALA A 32 -13.31 -9.08 -3.80
C ALA A 32 -13.98 -10.13 -2.90
N SER A 33 -14.58 -9.75 -1.77
CA SER A 33 -15.32 -10.70 -0.91
C SER A 33 -16.51 -11.32 -1.65
N GLY A 34 -17.30 -10.51 -2.34
CA GLY A 34 -18.42 -10.99 -3.17
C GLY A 34 -17.97 -11.93 -4.28
N LEU A 35 -16.87 -11.58 -4.97
CA LEU A 35 -16.31 -12.39 -6.03
C LEU A 35 -15.77 -13.72 -5.51
N LEU A 36 -15.02 -13.71 -4.39
CA LEU A 36 -14.49 -14.93 -3.77
C LEU A 36 -15.62 -15.87 -3.38
N ARG A 37 -16.68 -15.35 -2.74
CA ARG A 37 -17.84 -16.15 -2.34
C ARG A 37 -18.57 -16.74 -3.54
N ALA A 38 -18.85 -15.93 -4.56
CA ALA A 38 -19.65 -16.37 -5.69
C ALA A 38 -18.86 -17.26 -6.66
N THR A 39 -17.57 -17.02 -6.89
CA THR A 39 -16.79 -17.72 -7.94
C THR A 39 -15.94 -18.87 -7.43
N VAL A 40 -15.24 -18.67 -6.31
CA VAL A 40 -14.29 -19.66 -5.78
C VAL A 40 -15.03 -20.64 -4.87
N GLY A 41 -15.82 -20.12 -3.93
CA GLY A 41 -16.54 -20.90 -2.93
C GLY A 41 -15.65 -21.46 -1.81
N PRO A 42 -16.23 -21.87 -0.66
CA PRO A 42 -15.49 -22.24 0.55
C PRO A 42 -14.46 -23.35 0.34
N ALA A 43 -14.86 -24.47 -0.29
CA ALA A 43 -13.98 -25.63 -0.46
C ALA A 43 -12.74 -25.34 -1.30
N ARG A 44 -12.87 -24.56 -2.39
CA ARG A 44 -11.71 -24.17 -3.21
C ARG A 44 -10.85 -23.14 -2.50
N LEU A 45 -11.45 -22.26 -1.70
CA LEU A 45 -10.70 -21.26 -0.94
C LEU A 45 -9.83 -21.92 0.13
N ARG A 46 -10.35 -22.88 0.89
CA ARG A 46 -9.53 -23.69 1.83
C ARG A 46 -8.36 -24.39 1.12
N ARG A 47 -8.63 -25.04 -0.02
CA ARG A 47 -7.59 -25.69 -0.85
C ARG A 47 -6.54 -24.70 -1.35
N SER A 48 -6.95 -23.51 -1.77
CA SER A 48 -6.07 -22.43 -2.25
C SER A 48 -5.19 -21.84 -1.15
N PHE A 49 -5.59 -21.96 0.11
CA PHE A 49 -4.83 -21.52 1.27
C PHE A 49 -4.22 -22.69 2.07
N GLY A 50 -4.17 -23.88 1.45
CA GLY A 50 -3.37 -25.01 1.90
C GLY A 50 -3.95 -25.83 3.06
N ASP A 51 -5.19 -26.33 2.92
CA ASP A 51 -5.84 -27.40 3.70
C ASP A 51 -4.95 -28.09 4.77
N GLY A 52 -4.68 -27.42 5.90
CA GLY A 52 -3.93 -28.06 7.00
C GLY A 52 -2.40 -28.06 6.89
N ARG A 53 -1.80 -27.63 5.78
CA ARG A 53 -0.34 -27.68 5.55
C ARG A 53 0.39 -26.45 6.09
N TRP A 54 1.68 -26.60 6.42
CA TRP A 54 2.59 -25.50 6.75
C TRP A 54 2.72 -24.45 5.63
N SER A 55 2.35 -24.81 4.38
CA SER A 55 2.34 -23.88 3.25
C SER A 55 1.22 -22.84 3.27
N GLY A 56 0.22 -22.97 4.16
CA GLY A 56 -0.93 -22.06 4.19
C GLY A 56 -0.57 -20.59 4.40
N PRO A 57 0.19 -20.23 5.46
CA PRO A 57 0.67 -18.86 5.67
C PRO A 57 1.50 -18.31 4.50
N VAL A 58 2.35 -19.12 3.86
CA VAL A 58 3.16 -18.69 2.71
C VAL A 58 2.25 -18.35 1.52
N ARG A 59 1.27 -19.21 1.22
CA ARG A 59 0.28 -18.97 0.16
C ARG A 59 -0.60 -17.78 0.47
N ALA A 60 -0.95 -17.58 1.74
CA ALA A 60 -1.68 -16.42 2.20
C ALA A 60 -0.91 -15.13 2.01
N TRP A 61 0.38 -15.10 2.35
CA TRP A 61 1.24 -13.95 2.12
C TRP A 61 1.30 -13.61 0.63
N ALA A 62 1.60 -14.61 -0.21
CA ALA A 62 1.69 -14.41 -1.66
C ALA A 62 0.36 -13.92 -2.26
N ALA A 63 -0.78 -14.49 -1.83
CA ALA A 63 -2.10 -14.05 -2.27
C ALA A 63 -2.44 -12.63 -1.79
N GLY A 64 -2.03 -12.28 -0.56
CA GLY A 64 -2.21 -10.94 0.01
C GLY A 64 -1.47 -9.90 -0.81
N THR A 65 -0.17 -10.09 -1.03
CA THR A 65 0.69 -9.14 -1.77
C THR A 65 0.23 -8.90 -3.22
N MET A 66 -0.64 -9.75 -3.79
CA MET A 66 -1.21 -9.54 -5.11
C MET A 66 -2.49 -8.70 -5.11
N LEU A 67 -3.13 -8.50 -3.96
CA LEU A 67 -4.39 -7.78 -3.83
C LEU A 67 -4.12 -6.32 -3.46
N PRO A 68 -4.40 -5.33 -4.33
CA PRO A 68 -4.10 -3.92 -4.08
C PRO A 68 -5.15 -3.29 -3.15
N VAL A 69 -5.19 -3.71 -1.89
CA VAL A 69 -6.10 -3.20 -0.85
C VAL A 69 -5.32 -2.54 0.27
N CYS A 70 -5.96 -1.62 1.00
CA CYS A 70 -5.39 -1.07 2.24
C CYS A 70 -5.83 -1.88 3.47
N SER A 71 -5.29 -1.54 4.64
CA SER A 71 -5.57 -2.26 5.90
C SER A 71 -7.04 -2.16 6.35
N LEU A 72 -7.77 -1.15 5.89
CA LEU A 72 -9.22 -1.06 6.08
C LEU A 72 -9.99 -1.85 5.00
N GLY A 73 -9.52 -1.80 3.76
CA GLY A 73 -10.12 -2.48 2.62
C GLY A 73 -9.98 -4.00 2.64
N VAL A 74 -9.00 -4.55 3.35
CA VAL A 74 -8.82 -6.01 3.47
C VAL A 74 -9.86 -6.67 4.40
N LEU A 75 -10.51 -5.91 5.30
CA LEU A 75 -11.41 -6.44 6.33
C LEU A 75 -12.60 -7.27 5.81
N PRO A 76 -13.33 -6.87 4.74
CA PRO A 76 -14.36 -7.71 4.12
C PRO A 76 -13.81 -9.03 3.58
N VAL A 77 -12.59 -9.01 3.02
CA VAL A 77 -11.95 -10.19 2.41
C VAL A 77 -11.56 -11.21 3.49
N VAL A 78 -10.94 -10.76 4.58
CA VAL A 78 -10.55 -11.67 5.68
C VAL A 78 -11.75 -12.23 6.43
N ARG A 79 -12.86 -11.48 6.51
CA ARG A 79 -14.14 -12.00 7.01
C ARG A 79 -14.64 -13.14 6.14
N GLU A 80 -14.57 -13.01 4.83
CA GLU A 80 -14.99 -14.05 3.90
C GLU A 80 -14.07 -15.27 3.92
N LEU A 81 -12.74 -15.07 3.98
CA LEU A 81 -11.78 -16.16 4.16
C LEU A 81 -12.07 -16.96 5.44
N ARG A 82 -12.35 -16.27 6.55
CA ARG A 82 -12.75 -16.91 7.81
C ARG A 82 -14.07 -17.65 7.69
N ARG A 83 -15.11 -17.03 7.09
CA ARG A 83 -16.43 -17.66 6.87
C ARG A 83 -16.32 -18.93 6.02
N SER A 84 -15.43 -18.91 5.04
CA SER A 84 -15.10 -20.06 4.19
C SER A 84 -14.30 -21.17 4.88
N GLY A 85 -13.96 -21.01 6.16
CA GLY A 85 -13.21 -22.01 6.93
C GLY A 85 -11.71 -22.04 6.63
N VAL A 86 -11.12 -20.98 6.07
CA VAL A 86 -9.66 -20.89 5.93
C VAL A 86 -9.02 -20.88 7.32
N ARG A 87 -7.92 -21.62 7.49
CA ARG A 87 -7.23 -21.74 8.79
C ARG A 87 -6.81 -20.37 9.31
N ARG A 88 -6.98 -20.18 10.63
CA ARG A 88 -6.72 -18.91 11.33
C ARG A 88 -5.37 -18.30 10.98
N GLY A 89 -4.29 -19.11 11.00
CA GLY A 89 -2.95 -18.61 10.68
C GLY A 89 -2.82 -18.05 9.27
N ALA A 90 -3.42 -18.71 8.27
CA ALA A 90 -3.45 -18.22 6.90
C ALA A 90 -4.29 -16.94 6.77
N VAL A 91 -5.44 -16.85 7.45
CA VAL A 91 -6.26 -15.63 7.44
C VAL A 91 -5.52 -14.45 8.08
N LEU A 92 -4.84 -14.66 9.22
CA LEU A 92 -4.08 -13.63 9.92
C LEU A 92 -2.84 -13.19 9.14
N THR A 93 -2.13 -14.12 8.49
CA THR A 93 -1.02 -13.77 7.57
C THR A 93 -1.54 -12.97 6.37
N PHE A 94 -2.67 -13.36 5.77
CA PHE A 94 -3.27 -12.62 4.66
C PHE A 94 -3.68 -11.20 5.09
N ALA A 95 -4.29 -11.06 6.27
CA ALA A 95 -4.71 -9.78 6.83
C ALA A 95 -3.55 -8.79 6.95
N LEU A 96 -2.38 -9.26 7.39
CA LEU A 96 -1.18 -8.44 7.50
C LEU A 96 -0.49 -8.22 6.15
N ALA A 97 -0.45 -9.23 5.28
CA ALA A 97 0.29 -9.20 4.02
C ALA A 97 -0.34 -8.32 2.94
N ALA A 98 -1.66 -8.35 2.80
CA ALA A 98 -2.36 -7.67 1.72
C ALA A 98 -2.13 -6.14 1.66
N PRO A 99 -2.15 -5.42 2.79
CA PRO A 99 -1.92 -3.98 2.75
C PRO A 99 -0.45 -3.56 2.66
N MET A 100 0.51 -4.37 3.11
CA MET A 100 1.92 -3.94 3.18
C MET A 100 2.51 -3.60 1.81
N PHE A 101 2.26 -4.45 0.81
CA PHE A 101 2.85 -4.34 -0.50
C PHE A 101 1.86 -4.77 -1.56
N ASN A 102 1.93 -4.13 -2.72
CA ASN A 102 1.31 -4.59 -3.95
C ASN A 102 2.31 -4.43 -5.11
N PRO A 103 2.07 -5.06 -6.27
CA PRO A 103 3.02 -5.00 -7.38
C PRO A 103 3.30 -3.57 -7.85
N VAL A 104 2.31 -2.68 -7.77
CA VAL A 104 2.44 -1.27 -8.17
C VAL A 104 3.33 -0.50 -7.19
N THR A 105 3.12 -0.65 -5.88
CA THR A 105 3.91 0.05 -4.85
C THR A 105 5.34 -0.46 -4.78
N LEU A 106 5.55 -1.77 -4.91
CA LEU A 106 6.90 -2.35 -5.00
C LEU A 106 7.68 -1.82 -6.19
N LEU A 107 7.01 -1.74 -7.34
CA LEU A 107 7.64 -1.28 -8.57
C LEU A 107 7.93 0.23 -8.49
N SER A 108 7.04 1.03 -7.88
CA SER A 108 7.30 2.43 -7.54
C SER A 108 8.50 2.62 -6.59
N ALA A 109 8.56 1.86 -5.51
CA ALA A 109 9.66 1.91 -4.55
C ALA A 109 10.99 1.55 -5.19
N SER A 110 11.00 0.52 -6.06
CA SER A 110 12.21 0.08 -6.77
C SER A 110 12.84 1.17 -7.64
N SER A 111 12.07 2.23 -7.94
CA SER A 111 12.58 3.35 -8.71
C SER A 111 13.34 4.38 -7.90
N HIS A 112 13.05 4.49 -6.61
CA HIS A 112 13.51 5.60 -5.76
C HIS A 112 14.45 5.14 -4.63
N MET A 113 14.64 3.83 -4.43
CA MET A 113 15.52 3.30 -3.39
C MET A 113 16.42 2.16 -3.90
N ASP A 114 17.38 1.73 -3.08
CA ASP A 114 18.19 0.55 -3.38
C ASP A 114 17.36 -0.74 -3.41
N LEU A 115 17.59 -1.58 -4.42
CA LEU A 115 16.81 -2.81 -4.62
C LEU A 115 17.16 -3.89 -3.59
N GLY A 116 18.39 -3.88 -3.06
CA GLY A 116 18.83 -4.76 -1.99
C GLY A 116 18.08 -4.46 -0.69
N LEU A 117 18.03 -3.19 -0.28
CA LEU A 117 17.26 -2.74 0.89
C LEU A 117 15.76 -3.04 0.73
N LEU A 118 15.17 -2.71 -0.44
CA LEU A 118 13.77 -3.01 -0.72
C LEU A 118 13.47 -4.51 -0.64
N GLY A 119 14.32 -5.34 -1.26
CA GLY A 119 14.19 -6.79 -1.22
C GLY A 119 14.28 -7.34 0.20
N LEU A 120 15.18 -6.79 1.01
CA LEU A 120 15.33 -7.18 2.41
C LEU A 120 14.14 -6.75 3.28
N LEU A 121 13.59 -5.56 3.06
CA LEU A 121 12.36 -5.09 3.70
C LEU A 121 11.18 -6.02 3.37
N VAL A 122 11.02 -6.38 2.09
CA VAL A 122 9.96 -7.28 1.64
C VAL A 122 10.13 -8.67 2.25
N ALA A 123 11.34 -9.23 2.20
CA ALA A 123 11.64 -10.55 2.75
C ALA A 123 11.41 -10.60 4.27
N THR A 124 11.84 -9.57 4.99
CA THR A 124 11.67 -9.49 6.45
C THR A 124 10.20 -9.30 6.82
N SER A 125 9.46 -8.45 6.11
CA SER A 125 8.02 -8.28 6.32
C SER A 125 7.24 -9.57 6.04
N ALA A 126 7.65 -10.33 5.02
CA ALA A 126 7.11 -11.66 4.73
C ALA A 126 7.36 -12.63 5.88
N ALA A 127 8.60 -12.70 6.36
CA ALA A 127 8.98 -13.54 7.50
C ALA A 127 8.17 -13.19 8.76
N VAL A 128 8.03 -11.89 9.08
CA VAL A 128 7.24 -11.41 10.21
C VAL A 128 5.77 -11.84 10.08
N SER A 129 5.17 -11.66 8.89
CA SER A 129 3.75 -11.97 8.69
C SER A 129 3.43 -13.46 8.73
N ILE A 130 4.32 -14.27 8.17
CA ILE A 130 4.22 -15.72 8.19
C ILE A 130 4.42 -16.22 9.62
N ALA A 131 5.47 -15.77 10.31
CA ALA A 131 5.77 -16.16 11.68
C ALA A 131 4.61 -15.78 12.63
N ALA A 132 4.13 -14.54 12.57
CA ALA A 132 3.03 -14.09 13.41
C ALA A 132 1.73 -14.87 13.14
N GLY A 133 1.43 -15.19 11.89
CA GLY A 133 0.28 -16.02 11.54
C GLY A 133 0.43 -17.47 12.01
N VAL A 134 1.62 -18.06 11.93
CA VAL A 134 1.89 -19.41 12.47
C VAL A 134 1.72 -19.44 13.99
N ILE A 135 2.30 -18.47 14.70
CA ILE A 135 2.24 -18.35 16.17
C ILE A 135 0.79 -18.15 16.63
N ALA A 136 0.07 -17.22 16.00
CA ALA A 136 -1.31 -16.90 16.36
C ALA A 136 -2.33 -17.94 15.89
N GLY A 137 -2.02 -18.66 14.81
CA GLY A 137 -2.90 -19.62 14.17
C GLY A 137 -3.07 -20.95 14.93
N GLY A 138 -2.25 -21.18 15.97
CA GLY A 138 -2.09 -22.42 16.73
C GLY A 138 -3.23 -23.43 16.61
N GLY A 139 -2.94 -24.60 16.02
CA GLY A 139 -3.73 -25.85 16.04
C GLY A 139 -5.18 -25.81 15.50
N GLY A 140 -5.81 -24.65 15.37
CA GLY A 140 -7.24 -24.52 15.15
C GLY A 140 -7.69 -25.17 13.84
N SER A 141 -8.76 -25.97 13.95
CA SER A 141 -9.41 -26.64 12.84
C SER A 141 -10.12 -25.66 11.92
N ALA A 142 -10.13 -25.99 10.64
CA ALA A 142 -10.87 -25.31 9.59
C ALA A 142 -12.36 -25.73 9.68
N ASP A 143 -13.16 -25.04 10.49
CA ASP A 143 -14.62 -25.25 10.50
C ASP A 143 -15.29 -24.09 9.76
N GLY A 144 -15.69 -24.36 8.52
CA GLY A 144 -16.55 -23.50 7.72
C GLY A 144 -17.58 -24.37 7.01
N PRO A 145 -18.84 -23.90 6.83
CA PRO A 145 -19.87 -24.66 6.16
C PRO A 145 -19.43 -25.02 4.73
N ASP A 146 -19.65 -26.27 4.33
CA ASP A 146 -19.49 -26.73 2.95
C ASP A 146 -20.69 -26.27 2.11
N GLU A 147 -20.78 -24.95 1.90
CA GLU A 147 -21.77 -24.36 1.00
C GLU A 147 -21.25 -24.46 -0.45
N PRO A 148 -21.97 -25.13 -1.37
CA PRO A 148 -21.58 -25.13 -2.77
C PRO A 148 -21.66 -23.72 -3.35
N PRO A 149 -20.73 -23.30 -4.21
CA PRO A 149 -20.81 -21.98 -4.82
C PRO A 149 -22.06 -21.90 -5.72
N PRO A 150 -22.67 -20.70 -5.87
CA PRO A 150 -23.89 -20.52 -6.66
C PRO A 150 -23.74 -21.01 -8.10
N ALA A 151 -24.86 -21.39 -8.73
CA ALA A 151 -24.90 -21.83 -10.13
C ALA A 151 -24.28 -20.80 -11.09
N ALA A 152 -23.66 -21.26 -12.18
CA ALA A 152 -23.03 -20.39 -13.17
C ALA A 152 -24.07 -19.59 -13.99
N GLY A 153 -23.77 -18.33 -14.33
CA GLY A 153 -24.64 -17.45 -15.12
C GLY A 153 -24.93 -16.10 -14.43
N ARG A 154 -25.95 -15.38 -14.91
CA ARG A 154 -26.49 -14.14 -14.29
C ARG A 154 -26.73 -14.24 -12.76
N PRO A 155 -27.19 -15.36 -12.17
CA PRO A 155 -27.33 -15.46 -10.71
C PRO A 155 -26.01 -15.34 -9.96
N ARG A 156 -24.87 -15.68 -10.55
CA ARG A 156 -23.55 -15.65 -9.90
C ARG A 156 -23.04 -14.23 -9.67
N GLY A 157 -23.16 -13.38 -10.69
CA GLY A 157 -22.78 -11.96 -10.58
C GLY A 157 -23.71 -11.20 -9.64
N ALA A 158 -25.02 -11.49 -9.70
CA ALA A 158 -25.99 -10.94 -8.77
C ALA A 158 -25.71 -11.40 -7.33
N ALA A 159 -25.36 -12.67 -7.11
CA ALA A 159 -24.96 -13.19 -5.79
C ALA A 159 -23.74 -12.46 -5.22
N ALA A 160 -22.71 -12.25 -6.06
CA ALA A 160 -21.52 -11.51 -5.67
C ALA A 160 -21.88 -10.06 -5.25
N ALA A 161 -22.69 -9.38 -6.06
CA ALA A 161 -23.10 -8.01 -5.79
C ALA A 161 -23.98 -7.90 -4.54
N VAL A 162 -24.98 -8.78 -4.37
CA VAL A 162 -25.84 -8.81 -3.18
C VAL A 162 -25.02 -9.09 -1.92
N HIS A 163 -24.06 -10.01 -1.98
CA HIS A 163 -23.15 -10.27 -0.88
C HIS A 163 -22.31 -9.04 -0.55
N ALA A 164 -21.69 -8.41 -1.54
CA ALA A 164 -20.87 -7.21 -1.36
C ALA A 164 -21.69 -6.05 -0.75
N LEU A 165 -22.89 -5.79 -1.27
CA LEU A 165 -23.79 -4.76 -0.74
C LEU A 165 -24.22 -5.06 0.70
N ARG A 166 -24.56 -6.32 0.99
CA ARG A 166 -24.88 -6.70 2.37
C ARG A 166 -23.66 -6.56 3.26
N GLU A 167 -22.46 -6.96 2.86
CA GLU A 167 -21.27 -6.77 3.69
C GLU A 167 -20.99 -5.27 3.90
N ALA A 168 -21.25 -4.43 2.89
CA ALA A 168 -21.09 -2.98 2.94
C ALA A 168 -21.92 -2.31 4.03
N SER A 169 -23.07 -2.85 4.43
CA SER A 169 -23.86 -2.29 5.54
C SER A 169 -23.55 -2.94 6.90
N GLY A 170 -22.53 -3.79 6.99
CA GLY A 170 -22.31 -4.76 8.09
C GLY A 170 -21.56 -4.33 9.31
N GLY A 171 -21.30 -5.33 10.15
CA GLY A 171 -20.45 -5.17 11.33
C GLY A 171 -19.00 -4.81 11.00
N VAL A 172 -18.66 -4.65 9.71
CA VAL A 172 -17.36 -4.12 9.26
C VAL A 172 -17.16 -2.67 9.70
N TRP A 173 -18.23 -1.87 9.82
CA TRP A 173 -18.15 -0.47 10.25
C TRP A 173 -17.64 -0.29 11.68
N ILE A 174 -17.80 -1.29 12.55
CA ILE A 174 -17.25 -1.26 13.91
C ILE A 174 -15.73 -1.25 13.85
N ASP A 175 -15.16 -2.12 13.01
CA ASP A 175 -13.70 -2.24 12.87
C ASP A 175 -13.12 -1.07 12.06
N LEU A 176 -13.81 -0.63 11.01
CA LEU A 176 -13.44 0.56 10.25
C LEU A 176 -13.44 1.81 11.13
N GLY A 177 -14.50 1.99 11.93
CA GLY A 177 -14.64 3.10 12.86
C GLY A 177 -13.55 3.09 13.94
N ALA A 178 -13.19 1.92 14.47
CA ALA A 178 -12.09 1.79 15.42
C ALA A 178 -10.73 2.17 14.80
N GLY A 179 -10.45 1.74 13.57
CA GLY A 179 -9.26 2.14 12.83
C GLY A 179 -9.19 3.65 12.56
N LEU A 180 -10.28 4.24 12.06
CA LEU A 180 -10.37 5.68 11.79
C LEU A 180 -10.24 6.52 13.06
N ALA A 181 -10.86 6.09 14.16
CA ALA A 181 -10.76 6.78 15.44
C ALA A 181 -9.32 6.76 15.98
N ALA A 182 -8.65 5.61 15.93
CA ALA A 182 -7.25 5.51 16.36
C ALA A 182 -6.33 6.39 15.52
N ALA A 183 -6.47 6.36 14.19
CA ALA A 183 -5.70 7.20 13.27
C ALA A 183 -5.86 8.69 13.60
N ALA A 184 -7.12 9.12 13.79
CA ALA A 184 -7.43 10.50 14.12
C ALA A 184 -6.86 10.91 15.49
N ILE A 185 -6.90 10.03 16.51
CA ILE A 185 -6.30 10.28 17.82
C ILE A 185 -4.77 10.43 17.72
N VAL A 186 -4.11 9.55 16.96
CA VAL A 186 -2.65 9.61 16.79
C VAL A 186 -2.22 10.90 16.11
N SER A 187 -2.87 11.25 14.99
CA SER A 187 -2.58 12.51 14.31
C SER A 187 -2.87 13.75 15.16
N ALA A 188 -3.71 13.65 16.19
CA ALA A 188 -4.03 14.76 17.09
C ALA A 188 -3.11 14.84 18.33
N THR A 189 -2.44 13.75 18.70
CA THR A 189 -1.68 13.65 19.96
C THR A 189 -0.18 13.50 19.77
N VAL A 190 0.28 12.96 18.63
CA VAL A 190 1.70 12.75 18.36
C VAL A 190 2.29 13.99 17.70
N SER A 191 3.34 14.55 18.29
CA SER A 191 4.07 15.68 17.71
C SER A 191 4.88 15.24 16.48
N PRO A 192 4.93 16.04 15.39
CA PRO A 192 5.79 15.80 14.23
C PRO A 192 7.25 15.49 14.59
N ALA A 193 7.79 16.20 15.59
CA ALA A 193 9.16 16.03 16.06
C ALA A 193 9.44 14.62 16.63
N PHE A 194 8.42 13.93 17.15
CA PHE A 194 8.63 12.64 17.83
C PHE A 194 9.19 11.56 16.90
N LEU A 195 8.73 11.52 15.64
CA LEU A 195 9.29 10.62 14.64
C LEU A 195 10.47 11.25 13.90
N ALA A 196 10.39 12.54 13.53
CA ALA A 196 11.40 13.21 12.73
C ALA A 196 12.78 13.25 13.42
N GLU A 197 12.81 13.50 14.72
CA GLU A 197 14.05 13.55 15.52
C GLU A 197 14.47 12.17 16.06
N GLY A 198 13.54 11.21 16.07
CA GLY A 198 13.64 10.02 16.89
C GLY A 198 13.79 8.70 16.16
N THR A 199 13.85 8.71 14.83
CA THR A 199 13.89 7.48 14.02
C THR A 199 15.20 7.27 13.27
N PHE A 200 16.25 8.06 13.57
CA PHE A 200 17.55 8.01 12.89
C PHE A 200 18.29 6.68 13.11
N ALA A 201 19.15 6.31 12.15
CA ALA A 201 19.93 5.06 12.16
C ALA A 201 20.80 4.87 13.41
N ASP A 202 21.25 5.96 14.03
CA ASP A 202 22.10 5.92 15.22
C ASP A 202 21.29 5.72 16.53
N ASP A 203 19.95 5.79 16.47
CA ASP A 203 19.07 5.62 17.63
C ASP A 203 18.62 4.15 17.81
N PRO A 204 19.05 3.46 18.87
CA PRO A 204 18.67 2.06 19.11
C PRO A 204 17.17 1.87 19.37
N ARG A 205 16.43 2.96 19.63
CA ARG A 205 14.99 2.96 19.87
C ARG A 205 14.17 3.37 18.65
N ALA A 206 14.81 3.68 17.51
CA ALA A 206 14.14 4.16 16.30
C ALA A 206 12.96 3.24 15.89
N ALA A 207 13.22 1.94 15.76
CA ALA A 207 12.19 0.96 15.41
C ALA A 207 11.04 0.90 16.43
N ALA A 208 11.36 1.02 17.72
CA ALA A 208 10.36 1.00 18.79
C ALA A 208 9.49 2.27 18.80
N ARG A 209 10.08 3.46 18.60
CA ARG A 209 9.32 4.71 18.48
C ARG A 209 8.39 4.69 17.28
N MET A 210 8.90 4.24 16.13
CA MET A 210 8.08 4.06 14.94
C MET A 210 6.95 3.06 15.18
N ALA A 211 7.24 1.90 15.79
CA ALA A 211 6.23 0.88 16.08
C ALA A 211 5.08 1.40 16.94
N VAL A 212 5.38 2.18 17.99
CA VAL A 212 4.38 2.75 18.90
C VAL A 212 3.43 3.72 18.21
N VAL A 213 3.94 4.53 17.28
CA VAL A 213 3.15 5.53 16.56
C VAL A 213 2.45 4.94 15.35
N ALA A 214 3.15 4.15 14.55
CA ALA A 214 2.65 3.60 13.29
C ALA A 214 1.48 2.63 13.53
N ALA A 215 1.57 1.74 14.52
CA ALA A 215 0.54 0.74 14.83
C ALA A 215 -0.88 1.33 14.97
N PRO A 216 -1.09 2.45 15.71
CA PRO A 216 -2.38 3.12 15.78
C PRO A 216 -2.65 4.17 14.69
N ALA A 217 -1.63 4.65 13.95
CA ALA A 217 -1.77 5.79 13.03
C ALA A 217 -2.61 5.52 11.78
N TYR A 218 -2.72 4.26 11.33
CA TYR A 218 -3.16 3.88 9.97
C TYR A 218 -2.37 4.62 8.89
N VAL A 219 -1.63 3.86 8.08
CA VAL A 219 -0.90 4.40 6.94
C VAL A 219 -1.40 3.69 5.69
N SER A 220 -1.79 4.45 4.66
CA SER A 220 -2.13 3.82 3.39
C SER A 220 -0.90 3.17 2.76
N PRO A 221 -1.08 2.10 1.96
CA PRO A 221 0.04 1.43 1.27
C PRO A 221 0.88 2.39 0.44
N GLU A 222 0.23 3.37 -0.19
CA GLU A 222 0.87 4.40 -0.99
C GLU A 222 1.75 5.28 -0.11
N VAL A 223 1.19 5.91 0.93
CA VAL A 223 1.93 6.81 1.82
C VAL A 223 3.10 6.10 2.49
N GLY A 224 2.88 4.88 2.99
CA GLY A 224 3.91 4.14 3.71
C GLY A 224 5.08 3.73 2.81
N VAL A 225 4.80 3.26 1.59
CA VAL A 225 5.85 2.84 0.66
C VAL A 225 6.56 4.05 0.04
N THR A 226 5.87 5.16 -0.24
CA THR A 226 6.50 6.38 -0.74
C THR A 226 7.29 7.14 0.32
N ALA A 227 7.06 6.89 1.61
CA ALA A 227 7.87 7.45 2.69
C ALA A 227 9.24 6.78 2.80
N LEU A 228 9.40 5.55 2.30
CA LEU A 228 10.64 4.78 2.45
C LEU A 228 11.87 5.44 1.79
N PRO A 229 11.82 5.96 0.53
CA PRO A 229 12.94 6.68 -0.06
C PRO A 229 13.33 7.93 0.73
N GLU A 230 12.36 8.70 1.23
CA GLU A 230 12.60 9.87 2.08
C GLU A 230 13.26 9.48 3.40
N MET A 231 12.83 8.37 4.01
CA MET A 231 13.47 7.80 5.19
C MET A 231 14.95 7.42 4.91
N VAL A 232 15.26 6.88 3.73
CA VAL A 232 16.64 6.60 3.33
C VAL A 232 17.42 7.89 3.19
N LYS A 233 16.87 8.87 2.46
CA LYS A 233 17.45 10.21 2.25
C LYS A 233 17.84 10.85 3.57
N PHE A 234 16.96 10.82 4.56
CA PHE A 234 17.20 11.41 5.88
C PHE A 234 17.92 10.50 6.88
N ARG A 235 18.56 9.41 6.42
CA ARG A 235 19.33 8.48 7.28
C ARG A 235 18.50 7.90 8.46
N GLN A 236 17.21 7.66 8.24
CA GLN A 236 16.32 7.04 9.21
C GLN A 236 16.55 5.53 9.26
N ALA A 237 16.51 4.91 10.44
CA ALA A 237 16.83 3.49 10.64
C ALA A 237 15.99 2.56 9.75
N SER A 238 16.61 1.55 9.15
CA SER A 238 15.90 0.56 8.34
C SER A 238 14.94 -0.28 9.17
N GLY A 239 15.22 -0.45 10.46
CA GLY A 239 14.30 -1.01 11.43
C GLY A 239 13.05 -0.17 11.65
N ALA A 240 13.16 1.17 11.60
CA ALA A 240 11.99 2.06 11.59
C ALA A 240 11.19 1.92 10.29
N MET A 241 11.85 1.77 9.13
CA MET A 241 11.16 1.49 7.86
C MET A 241 10.34 0.19 7.93
N LEU A 242 10.92 -0.88 8.49
CA LEU A 242 10.21 -2.14 8.70
C LEU A 242 9.01 -1.97 9.64
N ALA A 243 9.20 -1.26 10.75
CA ALA A 243 8.13 -0.98 11.70
C ALA A 243 6.99 -0.19 11.07
N LEU A 244 7.31 0.83 10.24
CA LEU A 244 6.33 1.59 9.49
C LEU A 244 5.50 0.69 8.55
N ILE A 245 6.16 -0.14 7.75
CA ILE A 245 5.48 -1.02 6.79
C ILE A 245 4.64 -2.09 7.51
N VAL A 246 5.21 -2.81 8.47
CA VAL A 246 4.49 -3.92 9.11
C VAL A 246 3.39 -3.41 10.03
N LEU A 247 3.66 -2.41 10.86
CA LEU A 247 2.73 -1.97 11.89
C LEU A 247 1.86 -0.80 11.44
N GLY A 248 2.38 0.12 10.63
CA GLY A 248 1.63 1.28 10.13
C GLY A 248 0.77 0.97 8.91
N VAL A 249 1.35 0.29 7.92
CA VAL A 249 0.65 -0.10 6.70
C VAL A 249 -0.06 -1.45 6.88
N GLY A 250 0.66 -2.43 7.41
CA GLY A 250 0.21 -3.81 7.56
C GLY A 250 -0.93 -3.99 8.56
N LEU A 251 -0.80 -3.40 9.74
CA LEU A 251 -1.71 -3.55 10.87
C LEU A 251 -2.48 -2.26 11.13
N SER A 252 -3.64 -2.38 11.76
CA SER A 252 -4.39 -1.22 12.24
C SER A 252 -5.23 -1.61 13.45
N VAL A 253 -5.72 -0.63 14.21
CA VAL A 253 -6.66 -0.91 15.31
C VAL A 253 -7.91 -1.64 14.81
N GLY A 254 -8.37 -1.35 13.59
CA GLY A 254 -9.48 -2.07 12.96
C GLY A 254 -9.22 -3.58 12.81
N HIS A 255 -8.00 -3.97 12.46
CA HIS A 255 -7.60 -5.39 12.44
C HIS A 255 -7.67 -6.03 13.82
N LEU A 256 -7.25 -5.32 14.87
CA LEU A 256 -7.28 -5.82 16.23
C LEU A 256 -8.72 -5.95 16.75
N THR A 257 -9.59 -4.98 16.45
CA THR A 257 -11.03 -5.04 16.77
C THR A 257 -11.68 -6.22 16.06
N TRP A 258 -11.40 -6.40 14.76
CA TRP A 258 -11.90 -7.54 14.00
C TRP A 258 -11.41 -8.87 14.58
N ALA A 259 -10.10 -9.03 14.79
CA ALA A 259 -9.50 -10.26 15.30
C ALA A 259 -10.05 -10.60 16.70
N THR A 260 -10.27 -9.60 17.55
CA THR A 260 -10.85 -9.76 18.89
C THR A 260 -12.28 -10.30 18.79
N ARG A 261 -13.10 -9.72 17.91
CA ARG A 261 -14.48 -10.17 17.68
C ARG A 261 -14.55 -11.53 17.00
N ALA A 262 -13.57 -11.85 16.16
CA ALA A 262 -13.54 -13.06 15.35
C ALA A 262 -12.97 -14.29 16.07
N TYR A 263 -11.95 -14.10 16.90
CA TYR A 263 -11.17 -15.19 17.54
C TYR A 263 -11.05 -15.06 19.05
N GLY A 264 -11.57 -13.97 19.64
CA GLY A 264 -11.46 -13.66 21.06
C GLY A 264 -10.25 -12.77 21.40
N PRO A 265 -10.30 -12.04 22.52
CA PRO A 265 -9.28 -11.07 22.90
C PRO A 265 -7.91 -11.71 23.11
N SER A 266 -7.83 -12.88 23.72
CA SER A 266 -6.55 -13.57 23.98
C SER A 266 -5.86 -14.03 22.69
N ALA A 267 -6.62 -14.37 21.64
CA ALA A 267 -6.05 -14.71 20.34
C ALA A 267 -5.56 -13.47 19.60
N ALA A 268 -6.36 -12.40 19.61
CA ALA A 268 -5.98 -11.12 19.02
C ALA A 268 -4.74 -10.52 19.69
N LEU A 269 -4.64 -10.58 21.03
CA LEU A 269 -3.48 -10.08 21.77
C LEU A 269 -2.22 -10.90 21.47
N ARG A 270 -2.32 -12.23 21.42
CA ARG A 270 -1.19 -13.08 21.01
C ARG A 270 -0.73 -12.78 19.60
N TRP A 271 -1.65 -12.54 18.68
CA TRP A 271 -1.32 -12.14 17.31
C TRP A 271 -0.63 -10.77 17.28
N ALA A 272 -1.19 -9.76 17.92
CA ALA A 272 -0.60 -8.43 18.00
C ALA A 272 0.80 -8.44 18.63
N ALA A 273 0.97 -9.17 19.73
CA ALA A 273 2.26 -9.34 20.38
C ALA A 273 3.26 -10.09 19.49
N ALA A 274 2.83 -11.14 18.79
CA ALA A 274 3.70 -11.87 17.85
C ALA A 274 4.14 -10.97 16.69
N VAL A 275 3.25 -10.15 16.11
CA VAL A 275 3.60 -9.18 15.07
C VAL A 275 4.59 -8.15 15.62
N ALA A 276 4.30 -7.53 16.76
CA ALA A 276 5.16 -6.50 17.35
C ALA A 276 6.56 -7.04 17.66
N VAL A 277 6.65 -8.19 18.35
CA VAL A 277 7.94 -8.81 18.70
C VAL A 277 8.71 -9.23 17.45
N ALA A 278 8.07 -9.91 16.50
CA ALA A 278 8.74 -10.31 15.27
C ALA A 278 9.21 -9.10 14.44
N THR A 279 8.43 -8.01 14.42
CA THR A 279 8.82 -6.75 13.78
C THR A 279 10.05 -6.14 14.43
N LEU A 280 10.09 -6.06 15.77
CA LEU A 280 11.24 -5.50 16.49
C LEU A 280 12.50 -6.36 16.36
N VAL A 281 12.36 -7.70 16.36
CA VAL A 281 13.46 -8.63 16.10
C VAL A 281 13.97 -8.50 14.67
N GLY A 282 13.06 -8.43 13.69
CA GLY A 282 13.40 -8.19 12.29
C GLY A 282 14.09 -6.85 12.09
N ALA A 283 13.60 -5.79 12.76
CA ALA A 283 14.16 -4.45 12.72
C ALA A 283 15.59 -4.42 13.26
N TRP A 284 15.81 -5.04 14.44
CA TRP A 284 17.13 -5.17 15.04
C TRP A 284 18.14 -5.90 14.14
N GLY A 285 17.69 -6.92 13.40
CA GLY A 285 18.51 -7.61 12.41
C GLY A 285 18.78 -6.74 11.17
N LEU A 286 17.75 -6.04 10.69
CA LEU A 286 17.82 -5.19 9.50
C LEU A 286 18.80 -4.03 9.69
N ASP A 287 18.76 -3.35 10.84
CA ASP A 287 19.67 -2.24 11.17
C ASP A 287 21.16 -2.66 11.16
N ARG A 288 21.46 -3.96 11.35
CA ARG A 288 22.84 -4.49 11.27
C ARG A 288 23.28 -4.86 9.85
N ILE A 289 22.32 -5.22 9.00
CA ILE A 289 22.60 -5.72 7.65
C ILE A 289 22.60 -4.58 6.63
N ALA A 290 21.69 -3.61 6.80
CA ALA A 290 21.46 -2.55 5.85
C ALA A 290 21.31 -1.21 6.58
N ALA A 291 22.43 -0.59 6.95
CA ALA A 291 22.41 0.78 7.46
C ALA A 291 22.09 1.75 6.32
N PRO A 292 21.17 2.73 6.50
CA PRO A 292 20.81 3.66 5.45
C PRO A 292 21.92 4.68 5.20
N VAL A 293 22.07 5.04 3.93
CA VAL A 293 23.12 5.94 3.43
C VAL A 293 22.46 7.26 3.04
N GLY A 294 22.37 8.20 3.99
CA GLY A 294 21.72 9.49 3.79
C GLY A 294 22.23 10.55 4.78
N VAL A 295 21.66 11.74 4.75
CA VAL A 295 22.03 12.85 5.66
C VAL A 295 20.92 13.07 6.66
N ALA A 296 21.23 12.93 7.95
CA ALA A 296 20.27 13.18 9.01
C ALA A 296 19.79 14.64 8.99
N ASN A 297 18.49 14.84 8.77
CA ASN A 297 17.85 16.15 8.85
C ASN A 297 16.62 16.04 9.76
N PRO A 298 16.62 16.64 10.96
CA PRO A 298 15.47 16.61 11.87
C PRO A 298 14.28 17.45 11.37
N ASP A 299 14.52 18.43 10.49
CA ASP A 299 13.49 19.32 9.95
C ASP A 299 12.77 18.72 8.72
N ASN A 300 12.56 17.40 8.70
CA ASN A 300 11.85 16.70 7.62
C ASN A 300 10.33 16.67 7.86
N ASP A 301 9.55 16.62 6.78
CA ASP A 301 8.09 16.65 6.78
C ASP A 301 7.44 15.36 6.24
N HIS A 302 8.22 14.34 5.88
CA HIS A 302 7.70 13.11 5.25
C HIS A 302 6.78 12.29 6.16
N TYR A 303 6.75 12.58 7.47
CA TYR A 303 5.82 12.00 8.42
C TYR A 303 4.52 12.81 8.62
N ASP A 304 4.39 14.02 8.07
CA ASP A 304 3.23 14.90 8.31
C ASP A 304 1.89 14.30 7.88
N ALA A 305 1.94 13.45 6.84
CA ALA A 305 0.78 12.67 6.42
C ALA A 305 0.23 11.79 7.56
N MET A 306 1.10 11.25 8.41
CA MET A 306 0.76 10.37 9.54
C MET A 306 0.49 11.12 10.85
N ILE A 307 1.33 12.11 11.19
CA ILE A 307 1.38 12.68 12.55
C ILE A 307 1.08 14.18 12.65
N SER A 308 0.86 14.92 11.56
CA SER A 308 0.68 16.38 11.69
C SER A 308 -0.72 16.75 12.21
N PRO A 309 -0.86 17.32 13.43
CA PRO A 309 -2.15 17.81 13.88
C PRO A 309 -2.55 19.01 13.02
N ILE A 310 -3.78 18.99 12.50
CA ILE A 310 -4.37 20.22 11.97
C ILE A 310 -4.59 21.11 13.19
N ALA A 311 -3.82 22.19 13.29
CA ALA A 311 -3.91 23.11 14.40
C ALA A 311 -5.37 23.56 14.59
N PRO A 312 -5.87 23.60 15.83
CA PRO A 312 -7.29 23.82 16.13
C PRO A 312 -7.85 25.09 15.45
N GLU A 313 -7.09 26.19 15.44
CA GLU A 313 -7.45 27.44 14.76
C GLU A 313 -7.60 27.33 13.23
N HIS A 314 -7.02 26.29 12.62
CA HIS A 314 -7.02 26.08 11.17
C HIS A 314 -8.00 25.00 10.71
N ALA A 315 -8.77 24.35 11.60
CA ALA A 315 -9.66 23.25 11.22
C ALA A 315 -10.72 23.65 10.17
N SER A 316 -11.31 24.85 10.28
CA SER A 316 -12.26 25.37 9.30
C SER A 316 -11.61 25.71 7.95
N ALA A 317 -10.37 26.23 7.98
CA ALA A 317 -9.57 26.46 6.79
C ALA A 317 -9.13 25.13 6.14
N ALA A 318 -8.83 24.10 6.95
CA ALA A 318 -8.47 22.78 6.49
C ALA A 318 -9.66 22.04 5.86
N PHE A 319 -10.85 22.14 6.45
CA PHE A 319 -12.09 21.64 5.82
C PHE A 319 -12.34 22.31 4.46
N ARG A 320 -12.14 23.63 4.38
CA ARG A 320 -12.29 24.38 3.13
C ARG A 320 -11.25 23.97 2.09
N ARG A 321 -9.96 23.89 2.47
CA ARG A 321 -8.87 23.40 1.61
C ARG A 321 -9.09 21.97 1.16
N MET A 322 -9.65 21.11 2.01
CA MET A 322 -10.01 19.75 1.65
C MET A 322 -11.16 19.74 0.63
N GLY A 323 -12.20 20.54 0.84
CA GLY A 323 -13.29 20.71 -0.12
C GLY A 323 -12.81 21.26 -1.47
N GLU A 324 -11.93 22.25 -1.45
CA GLU A 324 -11.28 22.80 -2.64
C GLU A 324 -10.36 21.78 -3.31
N ALA A 325 -9.60 20.99 -2.56
CA ALA A 325 -8.76 19.92 -3.10
C ALA A 325 -9.62 18.86 -3.78
N LEU A 326 -10.72 18.44 -3.14
CA LEU A 326 -11.70 17.52 -3.73
C LEU A 326 -12.34 18.06 -5.01
N ALA A 327 -12.67 19.37 -5.02
CA ALA A 327 -13.21 20.03 -6.21
C ALA A 327 -12.18 20.11 -7.33
N ARG A 328 -10.89 20.33 -7.01
CA ARG A 328 -9.77 20.36 -7.96
C ARG A 328 -9.42 18.97 -8.51
N SER A 329 -9.66 17.90 -7.75
CA SER A 329 -9.47 16.50 -8.21
C SER A 329 -10.42 16.07 -9.33
N GLY A 330 -11.39 16.93 -9.70
CA GLY A 330 -12.43 16.62 -10.67
C GLY A 330 -13.45 15.59 -10.17
N PRO A 331 -14.40 15.17 -11.03
CA PRO A 331 -15.47 14.24 -10.65
C PRO A 331 -14.94 12.90 -10.10
N GLY A 332 -13.71 12.48 -10.48
CA GLY A 332 -13.06 11.24 -10.04
C GLY A 332 -12.83 11.13 -8.53
N GLY A 333 -12.52 12.23 -7.85
CA GLY A 333 -12.18 12.22 -6.41
C GLY A 333 -13.36 11.89 -5.48
N LEU A 334 -14.60 12.11 -5.95
CA LEU A 334 -15.82 11.83 -5.19
C LEU A 334 -16.54 10.54 -5.61
N VAL A 335 -16.15 9.92 -6.74
CA VAL A 335 -16.82 8.70 -7.23
C VAL A 335 -16.75 7.57 -6.21
N ALA A 336 -15.57 7.29 -5.67
CA ALA A 336 -15.38 6.19 -4.73
C ALA A 336 -16.17 6.38 -3.41
N PRO A 337 -16.08 7.52 -2.69
CA PRO A 337 -16.87 7.71 -1.48
C PRO A 337 -18.39 7.74 -1.76
N ALA A 338 -18.84 8.32 -2.88
CA ALA A 338 -20.25 8.31 -3.26
C ALA A 338 -20.75 6.88 -3.58
N ALA A 339 -19.98 6.10 -4.33
CA ALA A 339 -20.28 4.70 -4.63
C ALA A 339 -20.33 3.85 -3.36
N LEU A 340 -19.42 4.08 -2.40
CA LEU A 340 -19.45 3.42 -1.10
C LEU A 340 -20.70 3.78 -0.30
N ALA A 341 -21.09 5.06 -0.26
CA ALA A 341 -22.32 5.49 0.40
C ALA A 341 -23.57 4.84 -0.22
N VAL A 342 -23.65 4.80 -1.56
CA VAL A 342 -24.71 4.10 -2.28
C VAL A 342 -24.73 2.62 -1.94
N ALA A 343 -23.56 1.95 -1.91
CA ALA A 343 -23.45 0.54 -1.55
C ALA A 343 -23.96 0.26 -0.12
N VAL A 344 -23.64 1.14 0.84
CA VAL A 344 -24.13 1.06 2.23
C VAL A 344 -25.65 1.20 2.28
N ILE A 345 -26.21 2.20 1.60
CA ILE A 345 -27.66 2.45 1.57
C ILE A 345 -28.41 1.26 0.95
N LEU A 346 -27.96 0.78 -0.21
CA LEU A 346 -28.53 -0.40 -0.86
C LEU A 346 -28.39 -1.65 0.01
N GLY A 347 -27.23 -1.83 0.65
CA GLY A 347 -26.98 -2.90 1.60
C GLY A 347 -27.90 -2.88 2.81
N ALA A 348 -28.20 -1.70 3.35
CA ALA A 348 -29.13 -1.52 4.46
C ALA A 348 -30.57 -1.83 4.03
N ALA A 349 -30.97 -1.36 2.84
CA ALA A 349 -32.27 -1.69 2.25
C ALA A 349 -32.43 -3.22 2.07
N LEU A 350 -31.41 -3.90 1.55
CA LEU A 350 -31.38 -5.36 1.37
C LEU A 350 -31.49 -6.14 2.70
N ARG A 351 -31.01 -5.59 3.81
CA ARG A 351 -31.18 -6.20 5.14
C ARG A 351 -32.53 -5.93 5.78
N SER A 352 -33.10 -4.76 5.52
CA SER A 352 -34.37 -4.33 6.12
C SER A 352 -35.58 -5.16 5.66
N GLY A 353 -35.40 -6.06 4.68
CA GLY A 353 -36.49 -6.87 4.11
C GLY A 353 -37.44 -6.09 3.21
N ARG A 354 -37.25 -4.76 3.05
CA ARG A 354 -38.07 -3.87 2.20
C ARG A 354 -38.03 -4.22 0.71
N LEU A 355 -37.03 -4.99 0.27
CA LEU A 355 -36.84 -5.43 -1.13
C LEU A 355 -37.38 -6.85 -1.41
N GLY A 356 -38.25 -7.37 -0.54
CA GLY A 356 -38.87 -8.70 -0.69
C GLY A 356 -38.24 -9.78 0.20
N PRO A 357 -38.91 -10.95 0.35
CA PRO A 357 -38.47 -11.99 1.26
C PRO A 357 -37.07 -12.50 0.91
N LYS A 358 -36.27 -12.78 1.95
CA LYS A 358 -34.87 -13.23 1.91
C LYS A 358 -34.59 -14.35 0.89
N SER A 359 -35.59 -15.16 0.53
CA SER A 359 -35.47 -16.38 -0.25
C SER A 359 -35.17 -16.21 -1.75
N ARG A 360 -35.64 -15.16 -2.43
CA ARG A 360 -35.60 -15.16 -3.92
C ARG A 360 -34.22 -14.98 -4.52
N PHE A 361 -33.32 -14.36 -3.77
CA PHE A 361 -31.92 -14.29 -4.15
C PHE A 361 -31.12 -15.37 -3.42
N GLU A 362 -31.53 -15.91 -2.27
CA GLU A 362 -30.73 -16.87 -1.49
C GLU A 362 -30.89 -18.34 -1.91
N ASP A 363 -31.97 -18.72 -2.62
CA ASP A 363 -32.16 -20.06 -3.20
C ASP A 363 -31.38 -20.20 -4.52
N TRP A 364 -30.05 -20.17 -4.43
CA TRP A 364 -29.13 -20.49 -5.54
C TRP A 364 -28.59 -21.92 -5.50
N THR A 365 -29.09 -22.73 -4.55
CA THR A 365 -28.83 -24.16 -4.40
C THR A 365 -29.86 -25.03 -5.13
N THR A 366 -31.03 -24.49 -5.47
CA THR A 366 -31.99 -25.17 -6.34
C THR A 366 -31.38 -25.23 -7.75
N PRO A 367 -31.16 -26.45 -8.30
CA PRO A 367 -30.80 -26.60 -9.70
C PRO A 367 -31.85 -25.89 -10.54
N ASP A 368 -31.42 -25.07 -11.50
CA ASP A 368 -32.34 -24.52 -12.50
C ASP A 368 -33.03 -25.70 -13.20
N ASP A 369 -34.37 -25.72 -13.21
CA ASP A 369 -35.23 -26.83 -13.65
C ASP A 369 -35.15 -27.11 -15.18
N GLY A 370 -34.01 -26.85 -15.82
CA GLY A 370 -33.82 -26.93 -17.25
C GLY A 370 -34.52 -25.83 -18.04
N ARG A 371 -35.14 -24.84 -17.38
CA ARG A 371 -35.77 -23.67 -18.01
C ARG A 371 -34.86 -22.44 -17.93
N ALA A 372 -33.61 -22.58 -18.36
CA ALA A 372 -32.72 -21.43 -18.51
C ALA A 372 -33.33 -20.46 -19.53
N ALA A 373 -33.87 -19.35 -19.05
CA ALA A 373 -34.29 -18.25 -19.90
C ALA A 373 -33.05 -17.71 -20.62
N SER A 374 -32.91 -18.08 -21.89
CA SER A 374 -31.84 -17.66 -22.80
C SER A 374 -31.92 -16.15 -23.05
N GLY A 375 -31.45 -15.36 -22.09
CA GLY A 375 -31.25 -13.92 -22.28
C GLY A 375 -29.93 -13.64 -22.99
N LEU A 376 -29.86 -12.55 -23.76
CA LEU A 376 -28.69 -12.10 -24.53
C LEU A 376 -27.35 -12.02 -23.75
N PHE A 377 -27.36 -12.05 -22.42
CA PHE A 377 -26.17 -11.97 -21.56
C PHE A 377 -25.86 -13.27 -20.80
N ASP A 378 -26.57 -14.37 -21.06
CA ASP A 378 -26.37 -15.66 -20.40
C ASP A 378 -25.56 -16.61 -21.28
N HIS A 379 -24.27 -16.28 -21.44
CA HIS A 379 -23.31 -17.12 -22.15
C HIS A 379 -22.44 -17.88 -21.16
N ARG A 380 -22.36 -19.22 -21.31
CA ARG A 380 -21.39 -20.05 -20.60
C ARG A 380 -19.99 -19.65 -21.07
N LEU A 381 -19.33 -18.79 -20.30
CA LEU A 381 -17.95 -18.43 -20.59
C LEU A 381 -17.06 -19.67 -20.41
N PRO A 382 -16.16 -19.95 -21.37
CA PRO A 382 -15.21 -21.05 -21.26
C PRO A 382 -14.40 -20.97 -19.96
N ALA A 383 -13.93 -22.10 -19.41
CA ALA A 383 -13.15 -22.12 -18.16
C ALA A 383 -11.84 -21.30 -18.21
N TRP A 384 -11.35 -20.95 -19.42
CA TRP A 384 -10.20 -20.06 -19.59
C TRP A 384 -10.56 -18.58 -19.35
N SER A 385 -11.81 -18.16 -19.51
CA SER A 385 -12.25 -16.76 -19.35
C SER A 385 -11.95 -16.19 -17.97
N ALA A 386 -12.23 -16.94 -16.90
CA ALA A 386 -11.91 -16.51 -15.53
C ALA A 386 -10.39 -16.35 -15.34
N ARG A 387 -9.60 -17.27 -15.91
CA ARG A 387 -8.13 -17.16 -15.92
C ARG A 387 -7.65 -15.99 -16.77
N ALA A 388 -8.32 -15.67 -17.87
CA ALA A 388 -8.01 -14.52 -18.72
C ALA A 388 -8.41 -13.19 -18.08
N VAL A 389 -9.50 -13.12 -17.32
CA VAL A 389 -9.87 -11.93 -16.56
C VAL A 389 -8.89 -11.69 -15.42
N VAL A 390 -8.56 -12.73 -14.64
CA VAL A 390 -7.54 -12.62 -13.57
C VAL A 390 -6.17 -12.32 -14.16
N GLY A 391 -5.78 -12.99 -15.25
CA GLY A 391 -4.53 -12.74 -15.96
C GLY A 391 -4.48 -11.35 -16.59
N GLY A 392 -5.59 -10.87 -17.14
CA GLY A 392 -5.72 -9.53 -17.70
C GLY A 392 -5.67 -8.44 -16.64
N ALA A 393 -6.31 -8.64 -15.48
CA ALA A 393 -6.21 -7.75 -14.34
C ALA A 393 -4.78 -7.72 -13.76
N ALA A 394 -4.13 -8.88 -13.64
CA ALA A 394 -2.73 -8.98 -13.24
C ALA A 394 -1.80 -8.30 -14.25
N PHE A 395 -2.04 -8.50 -15.56
CA PHE A 395 -1.29 -7.83 -16.62
C PHE A 395 -1.50 -6.32 -16.58
N ALA A 396 -2.72 -5.84 -16.40
CA ALA A 396 -3.01 -4.41 -16.26
C ALA A 396 -2.34 -3.81 -15.01
N ALA A 397 -2.35 -4.51 -13.89
CA ALA A 397 -1.66 -4.08 -12.67
C ALA A 397 -0.13 -4.05 -12.86
N LEU A 398 0.44 -5.06 -13.54
CA LEU A 398 1.85 -5.10 -13.88
C LEU A 398 2.24 -4.02 -14.88
N ALA A 399 1.39 -3.75 -15.88
CA ALA A 399 1.61 -2.68 -16.87
C ALA A 399 1.52 -1.30 -16.21
N ALA A 400 0.52 -1.08 -15.36
CA ALA A 400 0.42 0.14 -14.56
C ALA A 400 1.64 0.30 -13.66
N GLY A 401 2.06 -0.76 -12.97
CA GLY A 401 3.28 -0.78 -12.19
C GLY A 401 4.51 -0.45 -13.06
N ALA A 402 4.63 -1.01 -14.27
CA ALA A 402 5.73 -0.73 -15.17
C ALA A 402 5.77 0.74 -15.59
N CYS A 403 4.62 1.36 -15.86
CA CYS A 403 4.53 2.80 -16.10
C CYS A 403 4.95 3.65 -14.90
N VAL A 404 4.78 3.13 -13.67
CA VAL A 404 5.24 3.80 -12.44
C VAL A 404 6.75 3.58 -12.22
N ALA A 405 7.29 2.38 -12.45
CA ALA A 405 8.73 2.17 -12.32
C ALA A 405 9.55 2.89 -13.39
N PHE A 406 9.00 3.00 -14.58
CA PHE A 406 9.60 3.71 -15.70
C PHE A 406 8.76 4.96 -15.95
N PRO A 407 8.99 6.05 -15.18
CA PRO A 407 8.21 7.28 -15.27
C PRO A 407 8.31 7.90 -16.67
N SER A 408 7.41 8.85 -16.96
CA SER A 408 7.52 9.61 -18.22
C SER A 408 8.83 10.40 -18.23
N PRO A 409 9.35 10.81 -19.40
CA PRO A 409 10.52 11.69 -19.43
C PRO A 409 10.33 12.95 -18.58
N GLU A 410 9.15 13.58 -18.62
CA GLU A 410 8.84 14.76 -17.79
C GLU A 410 8.98 14.49 -16.29
N GLU A 411 8.39 13.39 -15.82
CA GLU A 411 8.47 12.96 -14.42
C GLU A 411 9.91 12.61 -14.03
N ALA A 412 10.61 11.84 -14.88
CA ALA A 412 11.99 11.45 -14.65
C ALA A 412 12.93 12.67 -14.54
N PHE A 413 12.76 13.68 -15.41
CA PHE A 413 13.55 14.92 -15.34
C PHE A 413 13.18 15.78 -14.13
N ARG A 414 11.92 15.76 -13.69
CA ARG A 414 11.51 16.39 -12.42
C ARG A 414 12.23 15.73 -11.25
N ASP A 415 12.25 14.40 -11.18
CA ASP A 415 12.91 13.65 -10.11
C ASP A 415 14.43 13.87 -10.13
N MET A 416 15.06 13.81 -11.31
CA MET A 416 16.48 14.13 -11.48
C MET A 416 16.83 15.56 -11.03
N THR A 417 15.88 16.50 -11.13
CA THR A 417 16.11 17.88 -10.69
C THR A 417 16.26 17.97 -9.17
N VAL A 418 15.51 17.15 -8.43
CA VAL A 418 15.65 17.03 -6.97
C VAL A 418 16.95 16.30 -6.64
N ILE A 419 17.19 15.13 -7.25
CA ILE A 419 18.38 14.30 -6.99
C ILE A 419 19.68 15.08 -7.22
N LYS A 420 19.78 15.84 -8.31
CA LYS A 420 21.00 16.62 -8.61
C LYS A 420 21.21 17.77 -7.63
N ALA A 421 20.13 18.37 -7.11
CA ALA A 421 20.21 19.43 -6.12
C ALA A 421 20.70 18.89 -4.77
N ASP A 422 20.17 17.73 -4.35
CA ASP A 422 20.62 17.02 -3.15
C ASP A 422 22.12 16.65 -3.26
N TYR A 423 22.52 16.02 -4.38
CA TYR A 423 23.93 15.73 -4.66
C TYR A 423 24.83 16.98 -4.55
N TYR A 424 24.43 18.09 -5.17
CA TYR A 424 25.24 19.32 -5.17
C TYR A 424 25.35 19.94 -3.77
N GLY A 425 24.30 19.85 -2.96
CA GLY A 425 24.33 20.27 -1.55
C GLY A 425 25.30 19.42 -0.71
N GLU A 426 25.40 18.14 -1.04
CA GLU A 426 26.18 17.15 -0.28
C GLU A 426 27.63 17.01 -0.73
N ILE A 427 28.00 17.52 -1.91
CA ILE A 427 29.34 17.35 -2.51
C ILE A 427 30.50 17.85 -1.62
N ASN A 428 30.23 18.73 -0.66
CA ASN A 428 31.22 19.29 0.25
C ASN A 428 31.28 18.57 1.61
N LEU A 429 30.43 17.57 1.84
CA LEU A 429 30.41 16.84 3.09
C LEU A 429 31.69 16.01 3.28
N PRO A 430 32.13 15.77 4.53
CA PRO A 430 33.26 14.89 4.83
C PRO A 430 32.96 13.42 4.49
N ASP A 431 31.72 12.98 4.71
CA ASP A 431 31.24 11.66 4.33
C ASP A 431 30.73 11.67 2.90
N LEU A 432 31.35 10.84 2.05
CA LEU A 432 31.03 10.74 0.63
C LEU A 432 29.90 9.73 0.36
N ALA A 433 29.40 9.01 1.35
CA ALA A 433 28.40 7.98 1.14
C ALA A 433 27.07 8.54 0.60
N ALA A 434 26.59 9.66 1.14
CA ALA A 434 25.38 10.33 0.68
C ALA A 434 25.47 10.88 -0.77
N PRO A 435 26.50 11.67 -1.16
CA PRO A 435 26.62 12.12 -2.54
C PRO A 435 26.87 10.95 -3.52
N MET A 436 27.56 9.89 -3.10
CA MET A 436 27.68 8.66 -3.91
C MET A 436 26.31 8.01 -4.16
N HIS A 437 25.45 7.95 -3.14
CA HIS A 437 24.10 7.40 -3.26
C HIS A 437 23.22 8.21 -4.23
N HIS A 438 23.26 9.54 -4.15
CA HIS A 438 22.51 10.39 -5.09
C HIS A 438 23.02 10.28 -6.53
N LEU A 439 24.32 10.06 -6.77
CA LEU A 439 24.83 9.75 -8.10
C LEU A 439 24.30 8.42 -8.63
N ASP A 440 24.21 7.37 -7.79
CA ASP A 440 23.59 6.10 -8.16
C ASP A 440 22.10 6.24 -8.50
N LEU A 441 21.37 7.10 -7.79
CA LEU A 441 19.97 7.41 -8.10
C LEU A 441 19.86 8.17 -9.43
N TRP A 442 20.74 9.13 -9.67
CA TRP A 442 20.74 9.92 -10.91
C TRP A 442 21.05 9.04 -12.13
N GLU A 443 22.06 8.18 -12.05
CA GLU A 443 22.42 7.26 -13.13
C GLU A 443 21.27 6.29 -13.43
N ARG A 444 20.63 5.73 -12.39
CA ARG A 444 19.45 4.86 -12.54
C ARG A 444 18.27 5.58 -13.17
N ALA A 445 17.99 6.82 -12.77
CA ALA A 445 16.93 7.62 -13.38
C ALA A 445 17.22 7.89 -14.86
N ALA A 446 18.46 8.28 -15.20
CA ALA A 446 18.88 8.54 -16.58
C ALA A 446 18.75 7.29 -17.47
N ALA A 447 19.17 6.12 -16.97
CA ALA A 447 19.10 4.86 -17.69
C ALA A 447 17.65 4.42 -18.02
N ARG A 448 16.65 4.89 -17.27
CA ARG A 448 15.23 4.56 -17.47
C ARG A 448 14.53 5.44 -18.50
N LEU A 449 15.10 6.59 -18.88
CA LEU A 449 14.47 7.52 -19.84
C LEU A 449 14.02 6.86 -21.16
N PRO A 450 14.85 6.03 -21.84
CA PRO A 450 14.42 5.43 -23.10
C PRO A 450 13.27 4.44 -22.92
N ILE A 451 13.28 3.69 -21.82
CA ILE A 451 12.27 2.67 -21.50
C ILE A 451 10.95 3.33 -21.11
N GLY A 452 10.99 4.36 -20.25
CA GLY A 452 9.81 5.11 -19.82
C GLY A 452 9.10 5.84 -20.97
N SER A 453 9.89 6.35 -21.92
CA SER A 453 9.39 6.93 -23.17
C SER A 453 8.73 5.87 -24.06
N ALA A 454 9.42 4.74 -24.30
CA ALA A 454 8.92 3.65 -25.14
C ALA A 454 7.65 2.98 -24.59
N LEU A 455 7.53 2.82 -23.26
CA LEU A 455 6.32 2.29 -22.61
C LEU A 455 5.08 3.13 -22.88
N ARG A 456 5.25 4.43 -23.14
CA ARG A 456 4.19 5.37 -23.51
C ARG A 456 4.05 5.52 -25.03
N LEU A 457 4.60 4.59 -25.81
CA LEU A 457 4.59 4.59 -27.27
C LEU A 457 5.31 5.80 -27.92
N HIS A 458 6.17 6.49 -27.16
CA HIS A 458 7.03 7.55 -27.67
C HIS A 458 8.45 7.00 -27.78
N PHE A 459 8.87 6.58 -28.97
CA PHE A 459 10.21 6.02 -29.14
C PHE A 459 11.25 7.13 -29.29
N PRO A 460 12.29 7.20 -28.44
CA PRO A 460 13.28 8.27 -28.51
C PRO A 460 14.06 8.23 -29.83
N GLY A 461 14.42 9.40 -30.36
CA GLY A 461 15.28 9.53 -31.53
C GLY A 461 16.72 9.05 -31.28
N ALA A 462 17.52 8.94 -32.36
CA ALA A 462 18.93 8.55 -32.25
C ALA A 462 19.75 9.55 -31.39
N GLU A 463 19.45 10.85 -31.51
CA GLU A 463 20.07 11.90 -30.71
C GLU A 463 19.74 11.75 -29.22
N ALA A 464 18.48 11.54 -28.86
CA ALA A 464 18.05 11.33 -27.48
C ALA A 464 18.74 10.12 -26.84
N ARG A 465 18.85 8.99 -27.56
CA ARG A 465 19.59 7.81 -27.09
C ARG A 465 21.09 8.08 -26.89
N ARG A 466 21.72 8.81 -27.82
CA ARG A 466 23.13 9.21 -27.70
C ARG A 466 23.34 10.09 -26.48
N LEU A 467 22.51 11.11 -26.28
CA LEU A 467 22.61 12.02 -25.14
C LEU A 467 22.36 11.31 -23.79
N THR A 468 21.47 10.32 -23.75
CA THR A 468 21.31 9.47 -22.55
C THR A 468 22.60 8.69 -22.24
N SER A 469 23.25 8.10 -23.26
CA SER A 469 24.54 7.40 -23.09
C SER A 469 25.65 8.36 -22.64
N ASP A 470 25.72 9.55 -23.24
CA ASP A 470 26.69 10.58 -22.87
C ASP A 470 26.47 11.06 -21.42
N LEU A 471 25.21 11.18 -20.99
CA LEU A 471 24.86 11.54 -19.61
C LEU A 471 25.32 10.45 -18.63
N SER A 472 25.03 9.17 -18.91
CA SER A 472 25.51 8.06 -18.07
C SER A 472 27.05 7.98 -18.02
N ALA A 473 27.75 8.31 -19.11
CA ALA A 473 29.21 8.40 -19.08
C ALA A 473 29.71 9.55 -18.20
N ALA A 474 29.08 10.72 -18.30
CA ALA A 474 29.42 11.88 -17.48
C ALA A 474 29.14 11.65 -15.99
N LEU A 475 28.05 10.96 -15.65
CA LEU A 475 27.73 10.61 -14.26
C LEU A 475 28.73 9.60 -13.67
N ARG A 476 29.20 8.63 -14.47
CA ARG A 476 30.27 7.71 -14.05
C ARG A 476 31.60 8.43 -13.80
N GLU A 477 31.94 9.40 -14.64
CA GLU A 477 33.12 10.23 -14.42
C GLU A 477 32.95 11.13 -13.18
N LEU A 478 31.78 11.76 -13.02
CA LEU A 478 31.45 12.54 -11.84
C LEU A 478 31.60 11.70 -10.57
N ARG A 479 31.11 10.45 -10.57
CA ARG A 479 31.31 9.48 -9.47
C ARG A 479 32.80 9.28 -9.17
N ARG A 480 33.64 9.09 -10.18
CA ARG A 480 35.09 8.93 -10.01
C ARG A 480 35.73 10.17 -9.39
N LEU A 481 35.32 11.37 -9.83
CA LEU A 481 35.81 12.64 -9.29
C LEU A 481 35.37 12.84 -7.84
N THR A 482 34.11 12.57 -7.51
CA THR A 482 33.60 12.64 -6.13
C THR A 482 34.32 11.66 -5.21
N ALA A 483 34.56 10.42 -5.68
CA ALA A 483 35.27 9.41 -4.91
C ALA A 483 36.75 9.76 -4.64
N SER A 484 37.35 10.63 -5.47
CA SER A 484 38.72 11.11 -5.25
C SER A 484 38.85 12.08 -4.06
N GLY A 485 37.74 12.61 -3.56
CA GLY A 485 37.70 13.62 -2.50
C GLY A 485 38.06 15.04 -2.98
N ASP A 486 38.44 15.22 -4.24
CA ASP A 486 38.71 16.53 -4.84
C ASP A 486 37.40 17.25 -5.19
N ARG A 487 37.04 18.21 -4.34
CA ARG A 487 35.80 19.00 -4.44
C ARG A 487 35.78 19.90 -5.66
N GLU A 488 36.91 20.43 -6.10
CA GLU A 488 36.97 21.35 -7.23
C GLU A 488 36.76 20.59 -8.54
N SER A 489 37.42 19.43 -8.67
CA SER A 489 37.19 18.52 -9.78
C SER A 489 35.75 18.00 -9.80
N ALA A 490 35.18 17.62 -8.66
CA ALA A 490 33.81 17.14 -8.58
C ALA A 490 32.78 18.23 -8.98
N ARG A 491 32.99 19.49 -8.59
CA ARG A 491 32.16 20.63 -9.04
C ARG A 491 32.26 20.84 -10.55
N SER A 492 33.48 20.78 -11.10
CA SER A 492 33.71 20.91 -12.54
C SER A 492 33.02 19.78 -13.33
N GLY A 493 33.12 18.55 -12.82
CA GLY A 493 32.41 17.39 -13.37
C GLY A 493 30.88 17.54 -13.32
N PHE A 494 30.34 18.12 -12.24
CA PHE A 494 28.91 18.38 -12.12
C PHE A 494 28.41 19.36 -13.19
N ILE A 495 29.14 20.45 -13.44
CA ILE A 495 28.80 21.42 -14.49
C ILE A 495 28.79 20.76 -15.88
N ALA A 496 29.78 19.90 -16.16
CA ALA A 496 29.85 19.15 -17.41
C ALA A 496 28.65 18.19 -17.57
N ALA A 497 28.31 17.44 -16.51
CA ALA A 497 27.15 16.55 -16.50
C ALA A 497 25.84 17.34 -16.67
N GLN A 498 25.70 18.51 -16.02
CA GLN A 498 24.53 19.37 -16.14
C GLN A 498 24.31 19.88 -17.58
N GLY A 499 25.39 20.25 -18.28
CA GLY A 499 25.28 20.65 -19.68
C GLY A 499 24.77 19.53 -20.61
N ILE A 500 25.13 18.27 -20.33
CA ILE A 500 24.60 17.10 -21.05
C ILE A 500 23.16 16.83 -20.65
N TYR A 501 22.85 16.91 -19.36
CA TYR A 501 21.49 16.78 -18.82
C TYR A 501 20.50 17.73 -19.50
N ASP A 502 20.84 19.01 -19.64
CA ASP A 502 19.95 20.00 -20.26
C ASP A 502 19.71 19.72 -21.75
N ARG A 503 20.73 19.23 -22.47
CA ARG A 503 20.57 18.78 -23.87
C ARG A 503 19.70 17.53 -23.94
N CYS A 504 19.92 16.58 -23.04
CA CYS A 504 19.11 15.38 -22.93
C CYS A 504 17.64 15.75 -22.68
N ARG A 505 17.36 16.68 -21.75
CA ARG A 505 16.00 17.15 -21.44
C ARG A 505 15.27 17.68 -22.67
N ARG A 506 15.93 18.56 -23.44
CA ARG A 506 15.39 19.09 -24.71
C ARG A 506 15.18 18.01 -25.76
N ALA A 507 16.08 17.05 -25.90
CA ALA A 507 15.96 15.97 -26.88
C ALA A 507 14.79 15.01 -26.59
N TYR A 508 14.31 14.96 -25.35
CA TYR A 508 13.09 14.23 -24.96
C TYR A 508 11.82 15.10 -24.99
N GLY A 509 11.92 16.37 -25.45
CA GLY A 509 10.78 17.27 -25.57
C GLY A 509 10.24 17.80 -24.24
N VAL A 510 11.08 17.84 -23.20
CA VAL A 510 10.72 18.35 -21.88
C VAL A 510 11.31 19.76 -21.72
N ASP A 511 10.44 20.75 -21.53
CA ASP A 511 10.84 22.17 -21.43
C ASP A 511 11.40 22.56 -20.07
#